data_AF-U3U3R8-F1
#
_entry.id   AF-U3U3R8-F1
#
_cell.length_a   1.000
_cell.length_b   1.000
_cell.length_c   1.000
_cell.angle_alpha   90.00
_cell.angle_beta   90.00
_cell.angle_gamma   90.00
#
_symmetry.space_group_name_H-M   'P 1'
#
loop_
_entity.id
_entity.type
_entity.pdbx_description
1 polymer ?
#
loop_
_entity_poly.entity_id
_entity_poly.type
_entity_poly.pdbx_seq_one_letter_code
_entity_poly.pdbx_strand_id
1 'polypeptide(L)'
;MDWQATELNTSWRYAFMSLVRNSPAHQDPRLLAAAIKGWSHTMGILNQQLEKTGRYVAGRNFTLADIPVGLAVNRWFETPLDHPDFPAVQTYYERLTEREGYTTWGRNGKP
;
A
#
# COMPACT_ATOMS: atom_id res chain seq x y z
N MET A 1 -6.54 10.36 -8.86
CA MET A 1 -6.90 9.95 -7.49
C MET A 1 -7.88 8.79 -7.50
N ASP A 2 -8.70 8.66 -8.54
CA ASP A 2 -9.73 7.61 -8.67
C ASP A 2 -9.20 6.18 -8.49
N TRP A 3 -8.07 5.80 -9.11
CA TRP A 3 -7.52 4.44 -8.98
C TRP A 3 -7.16 4.02 -7.53
N GLN A 4 -6.64 4.95 -6.71
CA GLN A 4 -6.35 4.66 -5.30
C GLN A 4 -7.66 4.39 -4.54
N ALA A 5 -8.67 5.20 -4.81
CA ALA A 5 -9.96 5.14 -4.12
C ALA A 5 -10.81 3.94 -4.55
N THR A 6 -10.78 3.55 -5.83
CA THR A 6 -11.65 2.51 -6.39
C THR A 6 -10.99 1.13 -6.44
N GLU A 7 -9.71 1.05 -6.81
CA GLU A 7 -9.02 -0.23 -7.01
C GLU A 7 -8.17 -0.60 -5.78
N LEU A 8 -7.27 0.29 -5.34
CA LEU A 8 -6.34 -0.02 -4.26
C LEU A 8 -7.04 -0.17 -2.90
N ASN A 9 -7.91 0.77 -2.52
CA ASN A 9 -8.67 0.69 -1.26
C ASN A 9 -9.64 -0.50 -1.21
N THR A 10 -10.12 -0.99 -2.35
CA THR A 10 -11.00 -2.16 -2.38
C THR A 10 -10.20 -3.44 -2.20
N SER A 11 -9.04 -3.52 -2.84
CA SER A 11 -8.19 -4.73 -2.86
C SER A 11 -7.76 -5.21 -1.47
N TRP A 12 -7.49 -4.30 -0.53
CA TRP A 12 -6.93 -4.65 0.77
C TRP A 12 -7.96 -4.93 1.88
N ARG A 13 -9.24 -4.61 1.65
CA ARG A 13 -10.17 -4.37 2.77
C ARG A 13 -10.39 -5.62 3.59
N TYR A 14 -10.60 -6.75 2.92
CA TYR A 14 -10.81 -8.03 3.59
C TYR A 14 -9.54 -8.49 4.32
N ALA A 15 -8.38 -8.42 3.68
CA ALA A 15 -7.10 -8.81 4.28
C ALA A 15 -6.77 -7.96 5.53
N PHE A 16 -6.96 -6.64 5.45
CA PHE A 16 -6.75 -5.74 6.58
C PHE A 16 -7.72 -6.01 7.74
N MET A 17 -9.01 -6.20 7.44
CA MET A 17 -10.01 -6.52 8.46
C MET A 17 -9.74 -7.88 9.13
N SER A 18 -9.20 -8.83 8.36
CA SER A 18 -8.82 -10.16 8.84
C SER A 18 -7.57 -10.12 9.74
N LEU A 19 -6.46 -9.58 9.21
CA LEU A 19 -5.12 -9.70 9.80
C LEU A 19 -4.79 -8.62 10.83
N VAL A 20 -5.28 -7.39 10.63
CA VAL A 20 -4.99 -6.26 11.52
C VAL A 20 -6.11 -6.05 12.53
N ARG A 21 -7.38 -6.10 12.07
CA ARG A 21 -8.54 -5.87 12.94
C ARG A 21 -9.07 -7.14 13.60
N ASN A 22 -8.58 -8.33 13.22
CA ASN A 22 -9.03 -9.62 13.75
C ASN A 22 -10.57 -9.74 13.76
N SER A 23 -11.22 -9.24 12.71
CA SER A 23 -12.67 -9.18 12.64
C SER A 23 -13.24 -10.60 12.53
N PRO A 24 -14.19 -11.01 13.39
CA PRO A 24 -14.80 -12.34 13.31
C PRO A 24 -15.51 -12.62 11.97
N ALA A 25 -16.00 -11.56 11.31
CA ALA A 25 -16.65 -11.65 10.00
C ALA A 25 -15.65 -11.86 8.83
N HIS A 26 -14.35 -11.79 9.10
CA HIS A 26 -13.28 -11.83 8.08
C HIS A 26 -12.24 -12.93 8.38
N GLN A 27 -12.71 -14.13 8.72
CA GLN A 27 -11.83 -15.27 9.08
C GLN A 27 -11.93 -16.44 8.10
N ASP A 28 -12.58 -16.25 6.94
CA ASP A 28 -12.58 -17.28 5.90
C ASP A 28 -11.20 -17.32 5.21
N PRO A 29 -10.46 -18.44 5.30
CA PRO A 29 -9.12 -18.54 4.75
C PRO A 29 -9.09 -18.41 3.21
N ARG A 30 -10.16 -18.80 2.51
CA ARG A 30 -10.25 -18.67 1.05
C ARG A 30 -10.40 -17.20 0.64
N LEU A 31 -11.27 -16.48 1.34
CA LEU A 31 -11.48 -15.05 1.09
C LEU A 31 -10.23 -14.23 1.46
N LEU A 32 -9.56 -14.59 2.56
CA LEU A 32 -8.28 -13.98 2.94
C LEU A 32 -7.21 -14.19 1.86
N ALA A 33 -7.00 -15.42 1.40
CA ALA A 33 -6.02 -15.71 0.36
C ALA A 33 -6.34 -14.97 -0.95
N ALA A 34 -7.61 -14.90 -1.33
CA ALA A 34 -8.04 -14.14 -2.52
C ALA A 34 -7.78 -12.63 -2.36
N ALA A 35 -8.04 -12.07 -1.17
CA ALA A 35 -7.80 -10.66 -0.88
C ALA A 35 -6.32 -10.31 -0.89
N ILE A 36 -5.47 -11.15 -0.28
CA ILE A 36 -4.00 -10.99 -0.33
C ILE A 36 -3.54 -11.01 -1.79
N LYS A 37 -3.97 -11.99 -2.59
CA LYS A 37 -3.62 -12.08 -4.01
C LYS A 37 -4.04 -10.84 -4.80
N GLY A 38 -5.25 -10.33 -4.56
CA GLY A 38 -5.75 -9.11 -5.19
C GLY A 38 -4.92 -7.89 -4.82
N TRP A 39 -4.64 -7.71 -3.54
CA TRP A 39 -3.81 -6.60 -3.05
C TRP A 39 -2.38 -6.67 -3.59
N SER A 40 -1.74 -7.84 -3.57
CA SER A 40 -0.42 -8.07 -4.17
C SER A 40 -0.38 -7.69 -5.65
N HIS A 41 -1.43 -8.03 -6.41
CA HIS A 41 -1.53 -7.65 -7.82
C HIS A 41 -1.56 -6.12 -7.99
N THR A 42 -2.37 -5.42 -7.21
CA THR A 42 -2.46 -3.96 -7.26
C THR A 42 -1.14 -3.29 -6.84
N MET A 43 -0.44 -3.84 -5.85
CA MET A 43 0.90 -3.39 -5.47
C MET A 43 1.93 -3.61 -6.58
N GLY A 44 1.81 -4.68 -7.35
CA GLY A 44 2.62 -4.92 -8.54
C GLY A 44 2.40 -3.85 -9.64
N ILE A 45 1.17 -3.40 -9.85
CA ILE A 45 0.86 -2.28 -10.76
C ILE A 45 1.53 -0.99 -10.26
N LEU A 46 1.44 -0.70 -8.97
CA LEU A 46 2.10 0.45 -8.37
C LEU A 46 3.63 0.37 -8.52
N ASN A 47 4.22 -0.81 -8.33
CA ASN A 47 5.65 -1.04 -8.52
C ASN A 47 6.07 -0.68 -9.95
N GLN A 48 5.37 -1.19 -10.97
CA GLN A 48 5.64 -0.86 -12.37
C GLN A 48 5.48 0.64 -12.65
N GLN A 49 4.50 1.30 -12.04
CA GLN A 49 4.33 2.75 -12.20
C GLN A 49 5.52 3.52 -11.62
N LEU A 50 5.98 3.15 -10.43
CA LEU A 50 7.14 3.78 -9.78
C LEU A 50 8.44 3.52 -10.52
N GLU A 51 8.59 2.36 -11.14
CA GLU A 51 9.70 2.07 -12.07
C GLU A 51 9.67 3.02 -13.27
N LYS A 52 8.49 3.20 -13.89
CA LYS A 52 8.32 4.08 -15.05
C LYS A 52 8.60 5.55 -14.72
N THR A 53 8.13 6.04 -13.58
CA THR A 53 8.36 7.45 -13.19
C THR A 53 9.73 7.69 -12.59
N GLY A 54 10.36 6.63 -12.06
CA GLY A 54 11.67 6.65 -11.41
C GLY A 54 11.69 7.39 -10.07
N ARG A 55 10.57 7.94 -9.58
CA ARG A 55 10.56 8.69 -8.31
C ARG A 55 9.25 8.68 -7.53
N TYR A 56 8.24 9.41 -7.99
CA TYR A 56 6.94 9.58 -7.34
C TYR A 56 5.84 9.08 -8.26
N VAL A 57 4.63 8.87 -7.75
CA VAL A 57 3.54 8.20 -8.49
C VAL A 57 3.21 8.89 -9.81
N ALA A 58 3.30 10.22 -9.84
CA ALA A 58 2.98 11.05 -11.00
C ALA A 58 4.22 11.55 -11.77
N GLY A 59 5.45 11.21 -11.36
CA GLY A 59 6.66 11.66 -12.04
C GLY A 59 7.82 11.98 -11.10
N ARG A 60 8.65 12.96 -11.47
CA ARG A 60 9.86 13.32 -10.72
C ARG A 60 9.61 14.19 -9.48
N ASN A 61 8.47 14.85 -9.40
CA ASN A 61 8.14 15.75 -8.30
C ASN A 61 7.06 15.13 -7.42
N PHE A 62 7.13 15.39 -6.12
CA PHE A 62 6.08 14.99 -5.18
C PHE A 62 4.80 15.75 -5.50
N THR A 63 3.67 15.06 -5.50
CA THR A 63 2.36 15.62 -5.81
C THR A 63 1.33 15.23 -4.76
N LEU A 64 0.14 15.82 -4.84
CA LEU A 64 -0.99 15.43 -4.00
C LEU A 64 -1.32 13.93 -4.11
N ALA A 65 -1.05 13.30 -5.26
CA ALA A 65 -1.32 11.87 -5.45
C ALA A 65 -0.46 10.97 -4.54
N ASP A 66 0.72 11.45 -4.12
CA ASP A 66 1.66 10.69 -3.30
C ASP A 66 1.21 10.59 -1.83
N ILE A 67 0.31 11.47 -1.36
CA ILE A 67 -0.21 11.41 0.01
C ILE A 67 -1.06 10.15 0.22
N PRO A 68 -2.18 9.94 -0.50
CA PRO A 68 -3.01 8.75 -0.31
C PRO A 68 -2.28 7.47 -0.72
N VAL A 69 -1.41 7.51 -1.74
CA VAL A 69 -0.63 6.33 -2.15
C VAL A 69 0.43 5.99 -1.10
N GLY A 70 1.15 6.97 -0.55
CA GLY A 70 2.12 6.76 0.52
C GLY A 70 1.51 6.15 1.79
N LEU A 71 0.31 6.60 2.18
CA LEU A 71 -0.45 5.98 3.27
C LEU A 71 -0.87 4.55 2.95
N ALA A 72 -1.20 4.27 1.69
CA ALA A 72 -1.55 2.92 1.28
C ALA A 72 -0.33 1.98 1.28
N VAL A 73 0.83 2.46 0.84
CA VAL A 73 2.09 1.72 0.91
C VAL A 73 2.48 1.45 2.37
N ASN A 74 2.31 2.42 3.27
CA ASN A 74 2.51 2.18 4.71
C ASN A 74 1.63 1.03 5.22
N ARG A 75 0.33 1.07 4.93
CA ARG A 75 -0.61 0.02 5.34
C ARG A 75 -0.24 -1.35 4.80
N TRP A 76 0.27 -1.41 3.58
CA TRP A 76 0.78 -2.65 2.99
C TRP A 76 1.90 -3.24 3.84
N PHE A 77 2.96 -2.47 4.10
CA PHE A 77 4.11 -2.96 4.87
C PHE A 77 3.80 -3.24 6.35
N GLU A 78 2.85 -2.52 6.96
CA GLU A 78 2.46 -2.73 8.36
C GLU A 78 1.46 -3.88 8.54
N THR A 79 0.89 -4.43 7.46
CA THR A 79 -0.01 -5.60 7.54
C THR A 79 0.80 -6.89 7.54
N PRO A 80 0.54 -7.84 8.48
CA PRO A 80 1.32 -9.08 8.59
C PRO A 80 0.88 -10.10 7.54
N LEU A 81 1.35 -9.92 6.31
CA LEU A 81 1.17 -10.82 5.18
C LEU A 81 2.51 -11.03 4.47
N ASP A 82 2.63 -12.07 3.65
CA ASP A 82 3.81 -12.27 2.82
C ASP A 82 3.86 -11.20 1.72
N HIS A 83 4.85 -10.31 1.78
CA HIS A 83 5.04 -9.25 0.79
C HIS A 83 5.93 -9.77 -0.35
N PRO A 84 5.44 -9.81 -1.60
CA PRO A 84 6.33 -10.05 -2.74
C PRO A 84 7.34 -8.92 -2.90
N ASP A 85 8.49 -9.24 -3.52
CA ASP A 85 9.55 -8.27 -3.76
C ASP A 85 9.09 -7.20 -4.77
N PHE A 86 8.86 -6.00 -4.26
CA PHE A 86 8.51 -4.79 -5.02
C PHE A 86 9.52 -3.67 -4.75
N PRO A 87 10.72 -3.72 -5.37
CA PRO A 87 11.84 -2.85 -5.01
C PRO A 87 11.56 -1.37 -5.24
N ALA A 88 10.77 -1.00 -6.27
CA ALA A 88 10.42 0.39 -6.52
C ALA A 88 9.42 0.91 -5.46
N VAL A 89 8.51 0.07 -5.00
CA VAL A 89 7.61 0.38 -3.87
C VAL A 89 8.41 0.56 -2.58
N GLN A 90 9.37 -0.33 -2.29
CA GLN A 90 10.23 -0.23 -1.11
C GLN A 90 11.07 1.07 -1.14
N THR A 91 11.71 1.36 -2.27
CA THR A 91 12.48 2.60 -2.45
C THR A 91 11.61 3.83 -2.29
N TYR A 92 10.38 3.80 -2.81
CA TYR A 92 9.40 4.87 -2.64
C TYR A 92 9.00 5.04 -1.16
N TYR A 93 8.73 3.94 -0.46
CA TYR A 93 8.37 3.93 0.96
C TYR A 93 9.47 4.55 1.83
N GLU A 94 10.74 4.23 1.56
CA GLU A 94 11.89 4.84 2.21
C GLU A 94 12.02 6.32 1.86
N ARG A 95 11.93 6.68 0.58
CA ARG A 95 12.04 8.07 0.13
C ARG A 95 11.00 8.99 0.78
N LEU A 96 9.78 8.52 0.99
CA LEU A 96 8.75 9.33 1.64
C LEU A 96 9.14 9.74 3.07
N THR A 97 10.06 9.03 3.74
CA THR A 97 10.58 9.42 5.07
C THR A 97 11.41 10.70 5.07
N GLU A 98 11.84 11.19 3.90
CA GLU A 98 12.43 12.53 3.76
C GLU A 98 11.43 13.65 4.12
N ARG A 99 10.14 13.32 4.28
CA ARG A 99 9.06 14.27 4.61
C ARG A 99 8.61 14.06 6.05
N GLU A 100 8.78 15.08 6.88
CA GLU A 100 8.34 15.06 8.29
C GLU A 100 6.85 14.70 8.44
N GLY A 101 5.98 15.25 7.59
CA GLY A 101 4.55 14.89 7.62
C GLY A 101 4.30 13.40 7.41
N TYR A 102 5.13 12.71 6.63
CA TYR A 102 4.98 11.28 6.41
C TYR A 102 5.48 10.45 7.58
N THR A 103 6.60 10.82 8.20
CA THR A 103 7.11 10.11 9.38
C THR A 103 6.21 10.32 10.60
N THR A 104 5.58 11.49 10.73
CA THR A 104 4.64 11.78 11.82
C THR A 104 3.29 11.08 11.64
N TRP A 105 2.70 11.11 10.44
CA TRP A 105 1.31 10.69 10.23
C TRP A 105 1.12 9.40 9.42
N GLY A 106 2.13 8.98 8.66
CA GLY A 106 2.11 7.76 7.85
C GLY A 106 2.93 6.65 8.47
N ARG A 107 4.26 6.74 8.34
CA ARG A 107 5.21 5.73 8.86
C ARG A 107 5.49 5.92 10.35
N ASN A 108 4.45 5.76 11.15
CA ASN A 108 4.46 5.94 12.60
C ASN A 108 4.21 4.64 13.38
N GLY A 109 4.40 3.48 12.74
CA GLY A 109 4.20 2.16 13.34
C GLY A 109 2.73 1.78 13.56
N LYS A 110 1.81 2.43 12.83
CA LYS A 110 0.38 2.08 12.83
C LYS A 110 -0.10 1.78 11.39
N PRO A 111 -0.79 0.65 11.18
CA PRO A 111 -1.52 0.35 9.93
C PRO A 111 -2.76 1.24 9.71
#